data_AF-A0A4P7CL20-F1
#
_entry.id   AF-A0A4P7CL20-F1
#
_cell.length_a   1.000
_cell.length_b   1.000
_cell.length_c   1.000
_cell.angle_alpha   90.00
_cell.angle_beta   90.00
_cell.angle_gamma   90.00
#
_symmetry.space_group_name_H-M   'P 1'
#
loop_
_entity.id
_entity.type
_entity.pdbx_description
1 polymer ?
#
loop_
_entity_poly.entity_id
_entity_poly.type
_entity_poly.pdbx_seq_one_letter_code
_entity_poly.pdbx_strand_id
1 'polypeptide(L)'
;MKSILGLIVLLILLTFLYYVFSWGLNNPSVFIPLLTATFGFVGIMYTQYQSKSRDIRESHRASKIETYRMFFDLINLVQNNAKKKIDIDPLDESFQKSMQELSENLILWSSEEVLLVWKEFRAIKPNNEDPYLVLKIIDRLYRAIRKDLGHNDKLLKELDLIKMNITDPENIQ
;
A
#
# COMPACT_ATOMS: atom_id res chain seq x y z
N MET A 1 -7.72 -18.51 31.31
CA MET A 1 -8.01 -17.28 32.09
C MET A 1 -8.48 -16.10 31.22
N LYS A 2 -7.78 -15.70 30.16
CA LYS A 2 -8.18 -14.56 29.28
C LYS A 2 -9.55 -14.73 28.58
N SER A 3 -9.92 -15.95 28.17
CA SER A 3 -11.21 -16.23 27.51
C SER A 3 -12.42 -16.11 28.45
N ILE A 4 -12.27 -16.48 29.73
CA ILE A 4 -13.34 -16.40 30.74
C ILE A 4 -13.62 -14.92 31.10
N LEU A 5 -12.56 -14.12 31.23
CA LEU A 5 -12.68 -12.69 31.51
C LEU A 5 -13.42 -11.95 30.38
N GLY A 6 -13.12 -12.27 29.12
CA GLY A 6 -13.83 -11.70 27.96
C GLY A 6 -15.32 -12.05 27.95
N LEU A 7 -15.68 -13.27 28.35
CA LEU A 7 -17.06 -13.75 28.39
C LEU A 7 -17.87 -13.05 29.50
N ILE A 8 -17.24 -12.79 30.65
CA ILE A 8 -17.85 -12.02 31.75
C ILE A 8 -18.09 -10.56 31.32
N VAL A 9 -17.12 -9.93 30.67
CA VAL A 9 -17.26 -8.56 30.16
C VAL A 9 -18.38 -8.47 29.11
N LEU A 10 -18.48 -9.45 28.22
CA LEU A 10 -19.55 -9.52 27.23
C LEU A 10 -20.93 -9.64 27.90
N LEU A 11 -21.06 -10.49 28.91
CA LEU A 11 -22.31 -10.67 29.66
C LEU A 11 -22.74 -9.37 30.34
N ILE A 12 -21.82 -8.70 31.03
CA ILE A 12 -22.09 -7.40 31.69
C ILE A 12 -22.57 -6.37 30.66
N LEU A 13 -21.95 -6.32 29.49
CA LEU A 13 -22.29 -5.37 28.43
C LEU A 13 -23.67 -5.65 27.83
N LEU A 14 -24.02 -6.92 27.61
CA LEU A 14 -25.35 -7.33 27.14
C LEU A 14 -26.45 -7.02 28.17
N THR A 15 -26.19 -7.30 29.45
CA THR A 15 -27.13 -7.00 30.53
C THR A 15 -27.36 -5.48 30.66
N PHE A 16 -26.30 -4.69 30.56
CA PHE A 16 -26.39 -3.23 30.54
C PHE A 16 -27.24 -2.73 29.36
N LEU A 17 -26.98 -3.22 28.15
CA LEU A 17 -27.76 -2.87 26.96
C LEU A 17 -29.24 -3.22 27.11
N TYR A 18 -29.55 -4.39 27.69
CA TYR A 18 -30.93 -4.81 27.95
C TYR A 18 -31.67 -3.81 28.85
N TYR A 19 -31.06 -3.40 29.98
CA TYR A 19 -31.67 -2.45 30.91
C TYR A 19 -31.88 -1.07 30.27
N VAL A 20 -30.91 -0.59 29.49
CA VAL A 20 -31.02 0.69 28.77
C VAL A 20 -32.15 0.64 27.75
N PHE A 21 -32.27 -0.45 27.01
CA PHE A 21 -33.30 -0.60 25.98
C PHE A 21 -34.69 -0.78 26.60
N SER A 22 -34.83 -1.57 27.67
CA SER A 22 -36.09 -1.74 28.38
C SER A 22 -36.58 -0.43 29.01
N TRP A 23 -35.66 0.36 29.59
CA TRP A 23 -36.00 1.68 30.11
C TRP A 23 -36.42 2.64 29.00
N GLY A 24 -35.73 2.59 27.86
CA GLY A 24 -36.00 3.41 26.69
C GLY A 24 -37.38 3.16 26.07
N LEU A 25 -37.77 1.89 25.95
CA LEU A 25 -39.11 1.51 25.47
C LEU A 25 -40.24 2.01 26.38
N ASN A 26 -39.98 2.14 27.68
CA ASN A 26 -40.94 2.68 28.65
C ASN A 26 -41.02 4.22 28.63
N ASN A 27 -40.06 4.91 27.99
CA ASN A 27 -40.01 6.38 27.91
C ASN A 27 -39.74 6.87 26.47
N PRO A 28 -40.62 6.59 25.49
CA PRO A 28 -40.33 6.82 24.07
C PRO A 28 -40.06 8.28 23.72
N SER A 29 -40.71 9.23 24.40
CA SER A 29 -40.59 10.67 24.14
C SER A 29 -39.18 11.22 24.38
N VAL A 30 -38.42 10.61 25.30
CA VAL A 30 -37.03 10.96 25.59
C VAL A 30 -36.07 10.02 24.86
N PHE A 31 -36.42 8.74 24.79
CA PHE A 31 -35.56 7.72 24.22
C PHE A 31 -35.34 7.88 22.72
N ILE A 32 -36.39 8.19 21.95
CA ILE A 32 -36.27 8.33 20.48
C ILE A 32 -35.34 9.49 20.11
N PRO A 33 -35.51 10.73 20.64
CA PRO A 33 -34.56 11.83 20.36
C PRO A 33 -33.12 11.52 20.77
N LEU A 34 -32.93 10.89 21.93
CA LEU A 34 -31.62 10.51 22.43
C LEU A 34 -30.94 9.49 21.51
N LEU A 35 -31.70 8.49 21.04
CA LEU A 35 -31.24 7.47 20.12
C LEU A 35 -30.86 8.08 18.77
N THR A 36 -31.71 8.95 18.21
CA THR A 36 -31.41 9.69 16.97
C THR A 36 -30.16 10.56 17.10
N ALA A 37 -30.03 11.33 18.19
CA ALA A 37 -28.85 12.15 18.44
C ALA A 37 -27.57 11.31 18.54
N THR A 38 -27.65 10.14 19.20
CA THR A 38 -26.54 9.21 19.33
C THR A 38 -26.12 8.66 17.96
N PHE A 39 -27.07 8.20 17.14
CA PHE A 39 -26.77 7.70 15.79
C PHE A 39 -26.21 8.81 14.89
N GLY A 40 -26.75 10.02 14.96
CA GLY A 40 -26.21 11.18 14.25
C GLY A 40 -24.76 11.48 14.64
N PHE A 41 -24.47 11.47 15.94
CA PHE A 41 -23.11 11.68 16.45
C PHE A 41 -22.13 10.59 15.99
N VAL A 42 -22.52 9.32 16.07
CA VAL A 42 -21.71 8.19 15.57
C VAL A 42 -21.47 8.31 14.08
N GLY A 43 -22.48 8.69 13.29
CA GLY A 43 -22.36 8.92 11.85
C GLY A 43 -21.38 10.04 11.51
N ILE A 44 -21.42 11.15 12.26
CA ILE A 44 -20.47 12.27 12.10
C ILE A 44 -19.04 11.82 12.45
N MET A 45 -18.86 11.13 13.57
CA MET A 45 -17.55 10.61 13.98
C MET A 45 -16.96 9.66 12.94
N TYR A 46 -17.78 8.73 12.42
CA TYR A 46 -17.36 7.82 11.36
C TYR A 46 -16.94 8.58 10.08
N THR A 47 -17.73 9.56 9.65
CA THR A 47 -17.46 10.35 8.45
C THR A 47 -16.18 11.18 8.62
N GLN A 48 -16.00 11.82 9.77
CA GLN A 48 -14.81 12.60 10.10
C GLN A 48 -13.55 11.73 10.12
N TYR A 49 -13.65 10.53 10.73
CA TYR A 49 -12.55 9.58 10.76
C TYR A 49 -12.13 9.16 9.34
N GLN A 50 -13.10 8.83 8.48
CA GLN A 50 -12.83 8.46 7.09
C GLN A 50 -12.27 9.62 6.26
N SER A 51 -12.79 10.83 6.43
CA SER A 51 -12.28 12.01 5.72
C SER A 51 -10.84 12.29 6.09
N LYS A 52 -10.53 12.34 7.40
CA LYS A 52 -9.16 12.60 7.87
C LYS A 52 -8.16 11.57 7.34
N SER A 53 -8.56 10.30 7.31
CA SER A 53 -7.74 9.23 6.74
C SER A 53 -7.48 9.41 5.24
N ARG A 54 -8.49 9.87 4.49
CA ARG A 54 -8.34 10.20 3.06
C ARG A 54 -7.44 11.42 2.85
N ASP A 55 -7.62 12.46 3.64
CA ASP A 55 -6.87 13.71 3.50
C ASP A 55 -5.38 13.50 3.73
N ILE A 56 -5.01 12.66 4.73
CA ILE A 56 -3.61 12.24 4.96
C ILE A 56 -3.06 11.43 3.79
N ARG A 57 -3.87 10.53 3.20
CA ARG A 57 -3.42 9.78 2.01
C ARG A 57 -3.19 10.70 0.82
N GLU A 58 -4.10 11.64 0.60
CA GLU A 58 -4.03 12.56 -0.53
C GLU A 58 -2.86 13.55 -0.40
N SER A 59 -2.55 14.02 0.83
CA SER A 59 -1.44 14.95 1.07
C SER A 59 -0.07 14.37 0.68
N HIS A 60 0.10 13.04 0.76
CA HIS A 60 1.34 12.36 0.39
C HIS A 60 1.28 11.72 -1.01
N ARG A 61 0.09 11.66 -1.63
CA ARG A 61 -0.12 10.94 -2.89
C ARG A 61 0.67 11.54 -4.04
N ALA A 62 0.74 12.86 -4.12
CA ALA A 62 1.51 13.55 -5.16
C ALA A 62 3.00 13.19 -5.10
N SER A 63 3.62 13.31 -3.92
CA SER A 63 5.04 12.96 -3.70
C SER A 63 5.33 11.48 -3.93
N LYS A 64 4.42 10.59 -3.54
CA LYS A 64 4.50 9.15 -3.85
C LYS A 64 4.50 8.91 -5.35
N ILE A 65 3.55 9.50 -6.09
CA ILE A 65 3.46 9.33 -7.55
C ILE A 65 4.73 9.85 -8.23
N GLU A 66 5.24 11.01 -7.82
CA GLU A 66 6.51 11.57 -8.32
C GLU A 66 7.68 10.62 -8.07
N THR A 67 7.84 10.14 -6.83
CA THR A 67 8.86 9.16 -6.44
C THR A 67 8.78 7.90 -7.30
N TYR A 68 7.58 7.35 -7.49
CA TYR A 68 7.40 6.12 -8.26
C TYR A 68 7.60 6.34 -9.76
N ARG A 69 7.30 7.53 -10.30
CA ARG A 69 7.65 7.88 -11.69
C ARG A 69 9.16 7.81 -11.92
N MET A 70 9.97 8.32 -11.00
CA MET A 70 11.44 8.21 -11.11
C MET A 70 11.90 6.75 -11.24
N PHE A 71 11.27 5.83 -10.49
CA PHE A 71 11.55 4.40 -10.64
C PHE A 71 11.17 3.87 -12.03
N PHE A 72 9.98 4.20 -12.53
CA PHE A 72 9.58 3.80 -13.87
C PHE A 72 10.50 4.39 -14.96
N ASP A 73 10.95 5.63 -14.80
CA ASP A 73 11.86 6.28 -15.72
C ASP A 73 13.23 5.57 -15.77
N LEU A 74 13.76 5.16 -14.61
CA LEU A 74 14.97 4.34 -14.54
C LEU A 74 14.80 2.98 -15.23
N ILE A 75 13.69 2.28 -14.99
CA ILE A 75 13.42 1.00 -15.65
C ILE A 75 13.28 1.19 -17.17
N ASN A 76 12.60 2.25 -17.61
CA ASN A 76 12.46 2.58 -19.03
C ASN A 76 13.81 2.89 -19.67
N LEU A 77 14.68 3.64 -18.98
CA LEU A 77 16.04 3.92 -19.43
C LEU A 77 16.83 2.61 -19.63
N VAL A 78 16.78 1.70 -18.64
CA VAL A 78 17.44 0.39 -18.72
C VAL A 78 16.92 -0.43 -19.89
N GLN A 79 15.60 -0.55 -20.04
CA GLN A 79 15.00 -1.32 -21.13
C GLN A 79 15.27 -0.73 -22.51
N ASN A 80 15.22 0.59 -22.65
CA ASN A 80 15.47 1.27 -23.93
C ASN A 80 16.93 1.12 -24.36
N ASN A 81 17.86 1.20 -23.42
CA ASN A 81 19.28 0.99 -23.70
C ASN A 81 19.56 -0.47 -24.05
N ALA A 82 18.94 -1.43 -23.34
CA ALA A 82 19.02 -2.85 -23.69
C ALA A 82 18.51 -3.13 -25.12
N LYS A 83 17.37 -2.55 -25.52
CA LYS A 83 16.83 -2.67 -26.89
C LYS A 83 17.77 -2.09 -27.95
N LYS A 84 18.46 -0.99 -27.63
CA LYS A 84 19.43 -0.34 -28.52
C LYS A 84 20.82 -0.96 -28.45
N LYS A 85 21.05 -1.97 -27.61
CA LYS A 85 22.36 -2.57 -27.32
C LYS A 85 23.39 -1.52 -26.87
N ILE A 86 22.93 -0.54 -26.11
CA ILE A 86 23.76 0.48 -25.46
C ILE A 86 24.00 -0.02 -24.04
N ASP A 87 25.26 -0.28 -23.70
CA ASP A 87 25.61 -0.61 -22.32
C ASP A 87 25.45 0.61 -21.44
N ILE A 88 24.83 0.42 -20.28
CA ILE A 88 24.75 1.43 -19.23
C ILE A 88 26.00 1.25 -18.39
N ASP A 89 26.83 2.29 -18.30
CA ASP A 89 27.90 2.32 -17.32
C ASP A 89 27.29 2.51 -15.92
N PRO A 90 27.37 1.51 -15.03
CA PRO A 90 26.87 1.66 -13.67
C PRO A 90 27.62 2.72 -12.89
N LEU A 91 28.83 3.12 -13.31
CA LEU A 91 29.63 4.16 -12.68
C LEU A 91 29.34 5.56 -13.24
N ASP A 92 28.44 5.68 -14.21
CA ASP A 92 28.01 6.97 -14.71
C ASP A 92 27.41 7.82 -13.58
N GLU A 93 27.89 9.06 -13.46
CA GLU A 93 27.52 9.97 -12.39
C GLU A 93 26.02 10.29 -12.42
N SER A 94 25.44 10.42 -13.61
CA SER A 94 24.01 10.74 -13.76
C SER A 94 23.11 9.58 -13.34
N PHE A 95 23.51 8.35 -13.67
CA PHE A 95 22.82 7.15 -13.24
C PHE A 95 22.90 6.95 -11.72
N GLN A 96 24.10 7.10 -11.13
CA GLN A 96 24.30 6.99 -9.68
C GLN A 96 23.49 8.04 -8.91
N LYS A 97 23.49 9.28 -9.40
CA LYS A 97 22.68 10.37 -8.82
C LYS A 97 21.19 10.03 -8.86
N SER A 98 20.68 9.55 -9.99
CA SER A 98 19.27 9.17 -10.13
C SER A 98 18.87 8.02 -9.18
N MET A 99 19.76 7.03 -9.02
CA MET A 99 19.56 5.92 -8.07
C MET A 99 19.58 6.37 -6.61
N GLN A 100 20.45 7.32 -6.27
CA GLN A 100 20.51 7.93 -4.94
C GLN A 100 19.25 8.75 -4.65
N GLU A 101 18.88 9.66 -5.54
CA GLU A 101 17.66 10.49 -5.41
C GLU A 101 16.41 9.63 -5.29
N LEU A 102 16.30 8.55 -6.08
CA LEU A 102 15.19 7.60 -5.94
C LEU A 102 15.19 6.96 -4.55
N SER A 103 16.34 6.53 -4.05
CA SER A 103 16.42 5.86 -2.75
C SER A 103 16.04 6.80 -1.60
N GLU A 104 16.48 8.05 -1.65
CA GLU A 104 16.12 9.10 -0.69
C GLU A 104 14.60 9.34 -0.71
N ASN A 105 14.01 9.50 -1.90
CA ASN A 105 12.57 9.72 -2.04
C ASN A 105 11.74 8.50 -1.62
N LEU A 106 12.20 7.27 -1.89
CA LEU A 106 11.55 6.05 -1.40
C LEU A 106 11.55 6.02 0.13
N ILE A 107 12.64 6.36 0.80
CA ILE A 107 12.72 6.41 2.27
C ILE A 107 11.70 7.42 2.84
N LEU A 108 11.53 8.57 2.19
CA LEU A 108 10.64 9.64 2.65
C LEU A 108 9.17 9.30 2.42
N TRP A 109 8.83 8.74 1.27
CA TRP A 109 7.44 8.71 0.80
C TRP A 109 6.84 7.31 0.64
N SER A 110 7.65 6.26 0.48
CA SER A 110 7.10 4.93 0.17
C SER A 110 6.63 4.16 1.41
N SER A 111 5.83 3.11 1.20
CA SER A 111 5.46 2.20 2.30
C SER A 111 6.59 1.26 2.68
N GLU A 112 6.47 0.69 3.88
CA GLU A 112 7.36 -0.36 4.37
C GLU A 112 7.53 -1.53 3.38
N GLU A 113 6.43 -1.97 2.75
CA GLU A 113 6.48 -3.07 1.77
C GLU A 113 7.32 -2.71 0.53
N VAL A 114 7.21 -1.47 0.05
CA VAL A 114 8.05 -0.99 -1.06
C VAL A 114 9.52 -0.94 -0.64
N LEU A 115 9.82 -0.45 0.56
CA LEU A 115 11.19 -0.38 1.07
C LEU A 115 11.83 -1.77 1.22
N LEU A 116 11.07 -2.76 1.68
CA LEU A 116 11.55 -4.14 1.81
C LEU A 116 11.93 -4.74 0.46
N VAL A 117 11.07 -4.58 -0.55
CA VAL A 117 11.35 -5.08 -1.91
C VAL A 117 12.46 -4.26 -2.58
N TRP A 118 12.54 -2.94 -2.35
CA TRP A 118 13.64 -2.11 -2.84
C TRP A 118 14.99 -2.53 -2.27
N LYS A 119 15.04 -2.87 -0.99
CA LYS A 119 16.25 -3.42 -0.35
C LYS A 119 16.67 -4.75 -1.00
N GLU A 120 15.72 -5.63 -1.31
CA GLU A 120 16.00 -6.87 -2.04
C GLU A 120 16.56 -6.57 -3.44
N PHE A 121 15.95 -5.64 -4.18
CA PHE A 121 16.44 -5.21 -5.49
C PHE A 121 17.86 -4.65 -5.44
N ARG A 122 18.18 -3.81 -4.45
CA ARG A 122 19.52 -3.24 -4.25
C ARG A 122 20.58 -4.25 -3.86
N ALA A 123 20.19 -5.42 -3.36
CA ALA A 123 21.11 -6.50 -3.01
C ALA A 123 21.53 -7.36 -4.21
N ILE A 124 20.84 -7.20 -5.35
CA ILE A 124 21.11 -7.96 -6.58
C ILE A 124 22.52 -7.68 -7.08
N LYS A 125 23.29 -8.74 -7.33
CA LYS A 125 24.64 -8.63 -7.92
C LYS A 125 24.59 -8.77 -9.44
N PRO A 126 25.15 -7.82 -10.23
CA PRO A 126 25.03 -7.78 -11.69
C PRO A 126 25.45 -9.06 -12.44
N ASN A 127 26.41 -9.81 -11.91
CA ASN A 127 27.06 -10.92 -12.63
C ASN A 127 26.80 -12.30 -12.01
N ASN A 128 25.90 -12.43 -11.02
CA ASN A 128 25.74 -13.66 -10.25
C ASN A 128 24.29 -14.08 -10.02
N GLU A 129 23.32 -13.33 -10.56
CA GLU A 129 21.90 -13.62 -10.32
C GLU A 129 21.17 -14.02 -11.60
N ASP A 130 20.25 -14.95 -11.41
CA ASP A 130 19.34 -15.43 -12.44
C ASP A 130 18.51 -14.25 -12.99
N PRO A 131 18.56 -13.96 -14.31
CA PRO A 131 17.74 -12.90 -14.92
C PRO A 131 16.25 -13.02 -14.59
N TYR A 132 15.74 -14.25 -14.44
CA TYR A 132 14.36 -14.50 -14.02
C TYR A 132 14.07 -13.96 -12.61
N LEU A 133 15.01 -14.14 -11.68
CA LEU A 133 14.91 -13.61 -10.32
C LEU A 133 14.86 -12.09 -10.30
N VAL A 134 15.67 -11.43 -11.13
CA VAL A 134 15.66 -9.97 -11.26
C VAL A 134 14.30 -9.47 -11.74
N LEU A 135 13.74 -10.09 -12.78
CA LEU A 135 12.41 -9.75 -13.31
C LEU A 135 11.30 -9.96 -12.26
N LYS A 136 11.38 -11.04 -11.49
CA LYS A 136 10.46 -11.32 -10.37
C LYS A 136 10.53 -10.26 -9.28
N ILE A 137 11.73 -9.77 -8.93
CA ILE A 137 11.90 -8.71 -7.94
C ILE A 137 11.31 -7.39 -8.47
N ILE A 138 11.51 -7.06 -9.74
CA ILE A 138 10.92 -5.86 -10.35
C ILE A 138 9.38 -5.96 -10.38
N ASP A 139 8.81 -7.11 -10.73
CA ASP A 139 7.35 -7.34 -10.68
C ASP A 139 6.81 -7.17 -9.25
N ARG A 140 7.53 -7.67 -8.24
CA ARG A 140 7.18 -7.44 -6.83
C ARG A 140 7.24 -5.95 -6.46
N LEU A 141 8.21 -5.20 -6.98
CA LEU A 141 8.30 -3.75 -6.73
C LEU A 141 7.09 -3.03 -7.35
N TYR A 142 6.68 -3.39 -8.58
CA TYR A 142 5.48 -2.86 -9.21
C TYR A 142 4.22 -3.14 -8.38
N ARG A 143 4.06 -4.36 -7.85
CA ARG A 143 2.92 -4.70 -6.98
C ARG A 143 2.93 -3.91 -5.68
N ALA A 144 4.09 -3.80 -5.02
CA ALA A 144 4.22 -3.06 -3.78
C ALA A 144 3.86 -1.58 -3.98
N ILE A 145 4.35 -0.96 -5.06
CA ILE A 145 4.03 0.42 -5.45
C ILE A 145 2.53 0.60 -5.69
N ARG A 146 1.92 -0.30 -6.49
CA ARG A 146 0.48 -0.25 -6.78
C ARG A 146 -0.35 -0.38 -5.52
N LYS A 147 0.00 -1.32 -4.64
CA LYS A 147 -0.66 -1.51 -3.35
C LYS A 147 -0.51 -0.28 -2.46
N ASP A 148 0.66 0.36 -2.44
CA ASP A 148 0.88 1.60 -1.68
C ASP A 148 0.03 2.77 -2.19
N LEU A 149 -0.25 2.81 -3.50
CA LEU A 149 -1.16 3.78 -4.12
C LEU A 149 -2.65 3.41 -3.97
N GLY A 150 -2.97 2.29 -3.30
CA GLY A 150 -4.34 1.86 -3.01
C GLY A 150 -4.96 0.91 -4.04
N HIS A 151 -4.17 0.36 -4.96
CA HIS A 151 -4.66 -0.66 -5.90
C HIS A 151 -4.79 -2.04 -5.22
N ASN A 152 -5.73 -2.84 -5.72
CA ASN A 152 -5.95 -4.21 -5.30
C ASN A 152 -5.66 -5.16 -6.46
N ASP A 153 -4.57 -5.93 -6.35
CA ASP A 153 -4.01 -6.73 -7.43
C ASP A 153 -4.32 -8.24 -7.30
N LYS A 154 -5.40 -8.60 -6.58
CA LYS A 154 -5.80 -10.01 -6.32
C LYS A 154 -5.95 -10.90 -7.56
N LEU A 155 -6.23 -10.31 -8.73
CA LEU A 155 -6.44 -11.04 -9.98
C LEU A 155 -5.16 -11.19 -10.82
N LEU A 156 -4.10 -10.46 -10.49
CA LEU A 156 -2.85 -10.48 -11.24
C LEU A 156 -1.96 -11.62 -10.77
N LYS A 157 -1.56 -12.50 -11.68
CA LYS A 157 -0.59 -13.58 -11.42
C LYS A 157 0.83 -13.02 -11.43
N GLU A 158 1.76 -13.76 -10.83
CA GLU A 158 3.18 -13.41 -10.82
C GLU A 158 3.69 -13.08 -12.23
N LEU A 159 4.54 -12.05 -12.34
CA LEU A 159 5.11 -11.52 -13.59
C LEU A 159 4.12 -10.79 -14.54
N ASP A 160 2.81 -10.80 -14.27
CA ASP A 160 1.85 -10.14 -15.17
C ASP A 160 2.12 -8.64 -15.37
N LEU A 161 2.70 -7.93 -14.38
CA LEU A 161 2.98 -6.50 -14.52
C LEU A 161 4.25 -6.26 -15.33
N ILE A 162 5.32 -7.02 -15.08
CA ILE A 162 6.57 -6.83 -15.84
C ILE A 162 6.42 -7.28 -17.30
N LYS A 163 5.56 -8.28 -17.58
CA LYS A 163 5.22 -8.74 -18.93
C LYS A 163 4.66 -7.64 -19.83
N MET A 164 4.00 -6.62 -19.27
CA MET A 164 3.50 -5.48 -20.05
C MET A 164 4.61 -4.64 -20.68
N ASN A 165 5.83 -4.72 -20.15
CA ASN A 165 6.98 -3.92 -20.59
C ASN A 165 7.98 -4.71 -21.46
N ILE A 166 7.78 -6.02 -21.62
CA ILE A 166 8.70 -6.90 -22.33
C ILE A 166 8.16 -7.20 -23.74
N THR A 167 9.06 -7.28 -24.72
CA THR A 167 8.70 -7.53 -26.13
C THR A 167 8.20 -8.95 -26.39
N ASP A 168 8.70 -9.94 -25.65
CA ASP A 168 8.26 -11.34 -25.71
C ASP A 168 7.89 -11.87 -24.31
N PRO A 169 6.63 -11.66 -23.88
CA PRO A 169 6.20 -11.96 -22.51
C PRO A 169 5.91 -13.44 -22.24
N GLU A 170 5.81 -14.28 -23.27
CA GLU A 170 5.47 -15.71 -23.13
C GLU A 170 6.70 -16.59 -22.87
N ASN A 171 7.89 -16.15 -23.26
CA ASN A 171 9.15 -16.90 -23.15
C ASN A 171 9.99 -16.59 -21.89
N ILE A 172 9.38 -16.09 -20.81
CA ILE A 172 10.10 -15.75 -19.55
C ILE A 172 10.21 -16.99 -18.63
N GLN A 173 10.49 -18.18 -19.17
CA GLN A 173 10.65 -19.43 -18.39
C GLN A 173 12.03 -20.04 -18.58
#